data_AF-A0A8H9G0H2-F1
#
_entry.id   AF-A0A8H9G0H2-F1
#
_cell.length_a   1.000
_cell.length_b   1.000
_cell.length_c   1.000
_cell.angle_alpha   90.00
_cell.angle_beta   90.00
_cell.angle_gamma   90.00
#
_symmetry.space_group_name_H-M   'P 1'
#
loop_
_entity.id
_entity.type
_entity.pdbx_description
1 polymer ?
#
loop_
_entity_poly.entity_id
_entity_poly.type
_entity_poly.pdbx_seq_one_letter_code
_entity_poly.pdbx_strand_id
1 'polypeptide(L)'
;MEFFIKFIFTLFTWLSNSWIGKALFFVWIYFTPIWISLLIIGIFIGIDVITALMRAHKNGIPIRSKRLRDTIGKGTAYMIALMVSHMFQLHFMPVVPLLEIVAVFIATAELKSIMENLGDVTNLDFWTYIKERLSGTNKNYSKDDDQIEKG
;
A
#
# COMPACT_ATOMS: atom_id res chain seq x y z
N MET A 1 -26.90 -24.62 -20.78
CA MET A 1 -27.11 -23.46 -19.88
C MET A 1 -27.71 -23.90 -18.54
N GLU A 2 -28.82 -24.64 -18.53
CA GLU A 2 -29.46 -25.12 -17.28
C GLU A 2 -28.56 -25.98 -16.38
N PHE A 3 -27.77 -26.89 -16.95
CA PHE A 3 -26.82 -27.72 -16.19
C PHE A 3 -25.82 -26.87 -15.41
N PHE A 4 -25.27 -25.84 -16.05
CA PHE A 4 -24.30 -24.95 -15.43
C PHE A 4 -24.92 -24.11 -14.30
N ILE A 5 -26.15 -23.62 -14.49
CA ILE A 5 -26.89 -22.88 -13.46
C ILE A 5 -27.19 -23.79 -12.25
N LYS A 6 -27.67 -25.01 -12.49
CA LYS A 6 -27.92 -26.00 -11.41
C LYS A 6 -26.64 -26.36 -10.67
N PHE A 7 -25.53 -26.51 -11.38
CA PHE A 7 -24.23 -26.78 -10.79
C PHE A 7 -23.79 -25.62 -9.87
N ILE A 8 -23.83 -24.38 -10.34
CA ILE A 8 -23.50 -23.20 -9.53
C ILE A 8 -24.40 -23.12 -8.30
N PHE A 9 -25.71 -23.32 -8.45
CA PHE A 9 -26.66 -23.24 -7.35
C PHE A 9 -26.45 -24.34 -6.30
N THR A 10 -26.12 -25.56 -6.75
CA THR A 10 -25.79 -26.69 -5.87
C THR A 10 -24.48 -26.43 -5.13
N LEU A 11 -23.47 -25.93 -5.82
CA LEU A 11 -22.18 -25.56 -5.22
C LEU A 11 -22.37 -24.44 -4.18
N PHE A 12 -23.18 -23.42 -4.49
CA PHE A 12 -23.47 -22.32 -3.59
C PHE A 12 -24.21 -22.76 -2.33
N THR A 13 -25.27 -23.57 -2.48
CA THR A 13 -26.04 -24.07 -1.33
C THR A 13 -25.21 -25.02 -0.46
N TRP A 14 -24.40 -25.89 -1.08
CA TRP A 14 -23.45 -26.74 -0.37
C TRP A 14 -22.40 -25.93 0.40
N LEU A 15 -21.81 -24.92 -0.24
CA LEU A 15 -20.82 -24.05 0.39
C LEU A 15 -21.43 -23.29 1.56
N SER A 16 -22.58 -22.65 1.35
CA SER A 16 -23.32 -21.88 2.37
C SER A 16 -23.72 -22.72 3.58
N ASN A 17 -24.12 -23.98 3.37
CA ASN A 17 -24.53 -24.85 4.47
C ASN A 17 -23.35 -25.53 5.20
N SER A 18 -22.19 -25.62 4.55
CA SER A 18 -20.97 -26.18 5.13
C SER A 18 -20.38 -25.26 6.20
N TRP A 19 -19.79 -25.86 7.25
CA TRP A 19 -19.10 -25.11 8.30
C TRP A 19 -17.96 -24.23 7.76
N ILE A 20 -17.29 -24.70 6.70
CA ILE A 20 -16.25 -23.95 5.97
C ILE A 20 -16.80 -22.70 5.29
N GLY A 21 -17.95 -22.77 4.61
CA GLY A 21 -18.52 -21.59 3.98
C GLY A 21 -18.99 -20.58 5.02
N LYS A 22 -19.55 -21.04 6.13
CA LYS A 22 -19.90 -20.17 7.28
C LYS A 22 -18.66 -19.49 7.87
N ALA A 23 -17.56 -20.21 8.04
CA ALA A 23 -16.29 -19.64 8.51
C ALA A 23 -15.73 -18.60 7.52
N LEU A 24 -15.73 -18.90 6.22
CA LEU A 24 -15.29 -17.95 5.19
C LEU A 24 -16.17 -16.70 5.15
N PHE A 25 -17.48 -16.86 5.27
CA PHE A 25 -18.43 -15.74 5.30
C PHE A 25 -18.25 -14.87 6.55
N PHE A 26 -17.99 -15.49 7.70
CA PHE A 26 -17.65 -14.77 8.92
C PHE A 26 -16.37 -13.94 8.75
N VAL A 27 -15.30 -14.53 8.21
CA VAL A 27 -14.05 -13.82 7.93
C VAL A 27 -14.28 -12.66 6.95
N TRP A 28 -15.08 -12.88 5.90
CA TRP A 28 -15.43 -11.84 4.94
C TRP A 28 -16.14 -10.67 5.60
N ILE A 29 -17.19 -10.93 6.39
CA ILE A 29 -17.94 -9.89 7.10
C ILE A 29 -17.01 -9.14 8.07
N TYR A 30 -16.20 -9.87 8.82
CA TYR A 30 -15.31 -9.29 9.82
C TYR A 30 -14.32 -8.29 9.21
N PHE A 31 -13.75 -8.59 8.05
CA PHE A 31 -12.83 -7.69 7.34
C PHE A 31 -13.50 -6.77 6.32
N THR A 32 -14.83 -6.80 6.20
CA THR A 32 -15.57 -5.89 5.32
C THR A 32 -15.23 -4.41 5.59
N PRO A 33 -15.04 -3.91 6.82
CA PRO A 33 -14.72 -2.50 7.05
C PRO A 33 -13.41 -2.02 6.41
N ILE A 34 -12.47 -2.94 6.12
CA ILE A 34 -11.12 -2.60 5.64
C ILE A 34 -10.88 -2.94 4.17
N TRP A 35 -11.91 -3.41 3.45
CA TRP A 35 -11.78 -3.86 2.07
C TRP A 35 -11.24 -2.77 1.14
N ILE A 36 -11.65 -1.52 1.36
CA ILE A 36 -11.17 -0.36 0.59
C ILE A 36 -9.68 -0.13 0.82
N SER A 37 -9.22 -0.17 2.07
CA SER A 37 -7.80 0.01 2.41
C SER A 37 -6.92 -1.09 1.79
N LEU A 38 -7.38 -2.35 1.84
CA LEU A 38 -6.70 -3.48 1.18
C LEU A 38 -6.63 -3.26 -0.35
N LEU A 39 -7.73 -2.83 -0.97
CA LEU A 39 -7.79 -2.57 -2.41
C LEU A 39 -6.85 -1.44 -2.83
N ILE A 40 -6.84 -0.31 -2.12
CA ILE A 40 -5.99 0.84 -2.44
C ILE A 40 -4.51 0.47 -2.33
N ILE A 41 -4.10 -0.19 -1.24
CA ILE A 41 -2.71 -0.65 -1.09
C ILE A 41 -2.35 -1.69 -2.16
N GLY A 42 -3.29 -2.57 -2.54
CA GLY A 42 -3.13 -3.49 -3.65
C GLY A 42 -2.85 -2.76 -4.98
N ILE A 43 -3.58 -1.68 -5.26
CA ILE A 43 -3.33 -0.83 -6.45
C ILE A 43 -1.95 -0.19 -6.37
N PHE A 44 -1.53 0.32 -5.20
CA PHE A 44 -0.22 0.95 -5.03
C PHE A 44 0.91 -0.03 -5.32
N ILE A 45 0.86 -1.24 -4.77
CA ILE A 45 1.82 -2.31 -5.07
C ILE A 45 1.80 -2.66 -6.57
N GLY A 46 0.62 -2.72 -7.19
CA GLY A 46 0.49 -2.97 -8.62
C GLY A 46 1.17 -1.90 -9.48
N ILE A 47 0.95 -0.63 -9.16
CA ILE A 47 1.62 0.50 -9.83
C ILE A 47 3.13 0.47 -9.58
N ASP A 48 3.57 0.13 -8.36
CA ASP A 48 5.00 -0.02 -8.04
C ASP A 48 5.64 -1.10 -8.92
N VAL A 49 5.01 -2.27 -9.06
CA VAL A 49 5.49 -3.34 -9.96
C VAL A 49 5.58 -2.85 -11.40
N ILE A 50 4.53 -2.19 -11.92
CA ILE A 50 4.51 -1.68 -13.29
C ILE A 50 5.65 -0.69 -13.52
N THR A 51 5.83 0.27 -12.61
CA THR A 51 6.88 1.28 -12.73
C THR A 51 8.28 0.70 -12.58
N ALA A 52 8.47 -0.28 -11.70
CA ALA A 52 9.72 -1.02 -11.56
C ALA A 52 10.08 -1.80 -12.83
N LEU A 53 9.09 -2.41 -13.50
CA LEU A 53 9.27 -3.09 -14.78
C LEU A 53 9.63 -2.11 -15.91
N MET A 54 8.96 -0.96 -15.98
CA MET A 54 9.27 0.10 -16.95
C MET A 54 10.71 0.58 -16.79
N ARG A 55 11.15 0.83 -15.55
CA ARG A 55 12.53 1.19 -15.22
C ARG A 55 13.52 0.12 -15.65
N ALA A 56 13.24 -1.15 -15.32
CA ALA A 56 14.12 -2.27 -15.68
C ALA A 56 14.26 -2.40 -17.20
N HIS A 57 13.17 -2.22 -17.95
CA HIS A 57 13.18 -2.25 -19.40
C HIS A 57 13.98 -1.09 -19.99
N LYS A 58 13.74 0.15 -19.53
CA LYS A 58 14.47 1.34 -20.00
C LYS A 58 15.99 1.23 -19.77
N ASN A 59 16.38 0.70 -18.62
CA ASN A 59 17.79 0.64 -18.20
C ASN A 59 18.49 -0.68 -18.56
N GLY A 60 17.84 -1.59 -19.29
CA GLY A 60 18.41 -2.90 -19.66
C GLY A 60 18.75 -3.81 -18.47
N ILE A 61 18.07 -3.62 -17.33
CA ILE A 61 18.36 -4.36 -16.10
C ILE A 61 17.64 -5.72 -16.14
N PRO A 62 18.34 -6.86 -15.97
CA PRO A 62 17.69 -8.17 -15.99
C PRO A 62 16.73 -8.33 -14.80
N ILE A 63 15.49 -8.72 -15.09
CA ILE A 63 14.47 -9.02 -14.08
C ILE A 63 14.81 -10.37 -13.45
N ARG A 64 15.30 -10.36 -12.22
CA ARG A 64 15.57 -11.58 -11.44
C ARG A 64 14.35 -11.95 -10.60
N SER A 65 14.04 -13.26 -10.53
CA SER A 65 12.91 -13.78 -9.72
C SER A 65 12.98 -13.37 -8.24
N LYS A 66 14.19 -13.18 -7.70
CA LYS A 66 14.41 -12.68 -6.34
C LYS A 66 13.70 -11.34 -6.09
N ARG A 67 13.81 -10.38 -7.02
CA ARG A 67 13.17 -9.06 -6.88
C ARG A 67 11.65 -9.17 -6.91
N LEU A 68 11.10 -10.02 -7.77
CA LEU A 68 9.66 -10.25 -7.85
C LEU A 68 9.12 -10.90 -6.58
N ARG A 69 9.84 -11.88 -6.03
CA ARG A 69 9.51 -12.51 -4.75
C ARG A 69 9.52 -11.51 -3.61
N ASP A 70 10.48 -10.59 -3.59
CA ASP A 70 10.57 -9.56 -2.56
C ASP A 70 9.36 -8.61 -2.65
N THR A 71 8.88 -8.26 -3.85
CA THR A 71 7.65 -7.47 -4.02
C THR A 71 6.38 -8.22 -3.57
N ILE A 72 6.28 -9.51 -3.89
CA ILE A 72 5.18 -10.36 -3.38
C ILE A 72 5.23 -10.42 -1.85
N GLY A 73 6.42 -10.61 -1.27
CA GLY A 73 6.63 -10.64 0.17
C GLY A 73 6.20 -9.35 0.86
N LYS A 74 6.56 -8.19 0.29
CA LYS A 74 6.07 -6.88 0.76
C LYS A 74 4.56 -6.79 0.69
N GLY A 75 3.96 -7.15 -0.44
CA GLY A 75 2.52 -7.09 -0.63
C GLY A 75 1.76 -7.94 0.39
N THR A 76 2.18 -9.18 0.61
CA THR A 76 1.60 -10.04 1.64
C THR A 76 1.78 -9.46 3.05
N ALA A 77 2.96 -8.95 3.38
CA ALA A 77 3.23 -8.35 4.69
C ALA A 77 2.33 -7.13 4.96
N TYR A 78 2.08 -6.29 3.96
CA TYR A 78 1.18 -5.14 4.11
C TYR A 78 -0.28 -5.52 4.32
N MET A 79 -0.78 -6.52 3.58
CA MET A 79 -2.14 -7.01 3.78
C MET A 79 -2.33 -7.56 5.20
N ILE A 80 -1.34 -8.31 5.70
CA ILE A 80 -1.33 -8.80 7.09
C ILE A 80 -1.27 -7.63 8.07
N ALA A 81 -0.41 -6.64 7.84
CA ALA A 81 -0.28 -5.46 8.71
C ALA A 81 -1.61 -4.69 8.84
N LEU A 82 -2.32 -4.48 7.72
CA LEU A 82 -3.64 -3.85 7.73
C LEU A 82 -4.66 -4.68 8.52
N MET A 83 -4.72 -5.99 8.28
CA MET A 83 -5.64 -6.88 9.01
C MET A 83 -5.37 -6.87 10.52
N VAL A 84 -4.09 -6.99 10.93
CA VAL A 84 -3.70 -6.97 12.34
C VAL A 84 -3.97 -5.62 12.97
N SER A 85 -3.67 -4.52 12.28
CA SER A 85 -3.94 -3.16 12.78
C SER A 85 -5.43 -2.92 13.00
N HIS A 86 -6.28 -3.43 12.09
CA HIS A 86 -7.73 -3.36 12.24
C HIS A 86 -8.23 -4.15 13.45
N MET A 87 -7.78 -5.40 13.60
CA MET A 87 -8.13 -6.23 14.75
C MET A 87 -7.70 -5.56 16.06
N PHE A 88 -6.51 -4.96 16.06
CA PHE A 88 -5.96 -4.31 17.23
C PHE A 88 -6.75 -3.04 17.61
N GLN A 89 -7.03 -2.19 16.62
CA GLN A 89 -7.89 -1.01 16.80
C GLN A 89 -9.27 -1.42 17.30
N LEU A 90 -9.91 -2.42 16.69
CA LEU A 90 -11.27 -2.81 17.03
C LEU A 90 -11.40 -3.34 18.46
N HIS A 91 -10.41 -4.10 18.94
CA HIS A 91 -10.53 -4.83 20.22
C HIS A 91 -9.74 -4.25 21.38
N PHE A 92 -8.65 -3.53 21.12
CA PHE A 92 -7.75 -3.05 22.16
C PHE A 92 -7.67 -1.53 22.23
N MET A 93 -7.77 -0.81 21.10
CA MET A 93 -7.61 0.65 21.05
C MET A 93 -8.63 1.32 20.11
N PRO A 94 -9.94 1.28 20.41
CA PRO A 94 -10.98 1.76 19.49
C PRO A 94 -10.95 3.28 19.25
N VAL A 95 -10.32 4.04 20.14
CA VAL A 95 -10.18 5.50 20.02
C VAL A 95 -9.03 5.89 19.09
N VAL A 96 -8.03 5.03 18.92
CA VAL A 96 -6.83 5.35 18.13
C VAL A 96 -7.01 4.79 16.71
N PRO A 97 -6.90 5.61 15.67
CA PRO A 97 -7.07 5.19 14.27
C PRO A 97 -5.81 4.47 13.74
N LEU A 98 -5.50 3.33 14.36
CA LEU A 98 -4.27 2.57 14.07
C LEU A 98 -4.24 2.03 12.64
N LEU A 99 -5.38 1.58 12.11
CA LEU A 99 -5.53 1.13 10.73
C LEU A 99 -5.11 2.23 9.76
N GLU A 100 -5.61 3.44 9.96
CA GLU A 100 -5.34 4.59 9.11
C GLU A 100 -3.86 5.00 9.20
N ILE A 101 -3.29 5.00 10.40
CA ILE A 101 -1.86 5.27 10.61
C ILE A 101 -0.99 4.27 9.84
N VAL A 102 -1.29 2.98 9.97
CA VAL A 102 -0.56 1.91 9.26
C VAL A 102 -0.76 2.01 7.75
N ALA A 103 -1.98 2.28 7.29
CA ALA A 103 -2.29 2.48 5.88
C ALA A 103 -1.51 3.65 5.27
N VAL A 104 -1.46 4.80 5.95
CA VAL A 104 -0.70 5.98 5.51
C VAL A 104 0.80 5.68 5.46
N PHE A 105 1.33 4.98 6.46
CA PHE A 105 2.74 4.58 6.48
C PHE A 105 3.10 3.71 5.28
N ILE A 106 2.29 2.67 5.01
CA ILE A 106 2.48 1.78 3.86
C ILE A 106 2.32 2.56 2.54
N ALA A 107 1.25 3.34 2.41
CA ALA A 107 0.98 4.13 1.20
C ALA A 107 2.13 5.10 0.89
N THR A 108 2.72 5.72 1.91
CA THR A 108 3.86 6.62 1.74
C THR A 108 5.12 5.88 1.29
N ALA A 109 5.37 4.67 1.83
CA ALA A 109 6.49 3.84 1.40
C ALA A 109 6.37 3.42 -0.07
N GLU A 110 5.18 3.00 -0.50
CA GLU A 110 4.90 2.62 -1.89
C GLU A 110 4.93 3.83 -2.84
N LEU A 111 4.36 4.96 -2.43
CA LEU A 111 4.42 6.21 -3.20
C LEU A 111 5.88 6.64 -3.45
N LYS A 112 6.73 6.57 -2.42
CA LYS A 112 8.16 6.87 -2.55
C LYS A 112 8.85 5.95 -3.56
N SER A 113 8.56 4.65 -3.52
CA SER A 113 9.10 3.66 -4.46
C SER A 113 8.68 3.95 -5.91
N ILE A 114 7.39 4.28 -6.12
CA ILE A 114 6.85 4.67 -7.42
C ILE A 114 7.55 5.93 -7.95
N MET A 115 7.73 6.94 -7.10
CA MET A 115 8.41 8.19 -7.49
C MET A 115 9.86 7.97 -7.89
N GLU A 116 10.60 7.12 -7.18
CA GLU A 116 11.97 6.74 -7.53
C GLU A 116 12.02 6.02 -8.89
N ASN A 117 11.10 5.08 -9.12
CA ASN A 117 11.03 4.37 -10.40
C ASN A 117 10.65 5.29 -11.57
N LEU A 118 9.70 6.21 -11.36
CA LEU A 118 9.31 7.20 -12.37
C LEU A 118 10.43 8.21 -12.64
N GLY A 119 11.18 8.61 -11.63
CA GLY A 119 12.30 9.54 -11.80
C GLY A 119 13.39 8.96 -12.71
N ASP A 120 13.73 7.69 -12.52
CA ASP A 120 14.66 6.99 -13.41
C ASP A 120 14.10 6.83 -14.85
N VAL A 121 12.78 6.67 -14.99
CA VAL A 121 12.12 6.54 -16.30
C VAL A 121 12.00 7.88 -17.02
N THR A 122 11.78 8.98 -16.31
CA THR A 122 11.50 10.30 -16.89
C THR A 122 12.68 11.28 -16.82
N ASN A 123 13.76 10.92 -16.12
CA ASN A 123 14.88 11.80 -15.74
C ASN A 123 14.46 13.01 -14.89
N LEU A 124 13.34 12.93 -14.19
CA LEU A 124 12.84 13.96 -13.27
C LEU A 124 13.02 13.50 -11.82
N ASP A 125 13.75 14.26 -11.00
CA ASP A 125 13.93 13.90 -9.59
C ASP A 125 12.76 14.40 -8.72
N PHE A 126 11.62 13.70 -8.83
CA PHE A 126 10.39 14.06 -8.13
C PHE A 126 10.55 14.09 -6.60
N TRP A 127 11.38 13.21 -6.03
CA TRP A 127 11.57 13.16 -4.58
C TRP A 127 12.34 14.36 -4.06
N THR A 128 13.38 14.77 -4.79
CA THR A 128 14.13 15.99 -4.49
C THR A 128 13.23 17.21 -4.61
N TYR A 129 12.39 17.29 -5.65
CA TYR A 129 11.42 18.39 -5.79
C TYR A 129 10.44 18.51 -4.62
N ILE A 130 9.89 17.38 -4.14
CA ILE A 130 9.02 17.40 -2.94
C ILE A 130 9.81 17.81 -1.69
N LYS A 131 11.01 17.26 -1.49
CA LYS A 131 11.87 17.61 -0.34
C LYS A 131 12.23 19.08 -0.33
N GLU A 132 12.58 19.66 -1.46
CA GLU A 132 12.89 21.09 -1.58
C GLU A 132 11.67 21.95 -1.24
N ARG A 133 10.47 21.54 -1.67
CA ARG A 133 9.24 22.27 -1.35
C ARG A 133 8.85 22.17 0.13
N LEU A 134 9.12 21.03 0.77
CA LEU A 134 8.87 20.82 2.20
C LEU A 134 9.95 21.44 3.10
N SER A 135 11.21 21.48 2.65
CA SER A 135 12.34 22.08 3.39
C SER A 135 12.47 23.58 3.17
N GLY A 136 11.83 24.14 2.14
CA GLY A 136 11.80 25.56 1.82
C GLY A 136 11.18 26.47 2.89
N THR A 137 10.63 25.92 3.98
CA THR A 137 10.14 26.68 5.14
C THR A 137 11.23 26.98 6.17
N ASN A 138 12.44 26.42 6.06
CA ASN A 138 13.47 26.52 7.11
C ASN A 138 14.72 27.34 6.73
N LYS A 139 14.74 28.02 5.57
CA LYS A 139 15.92 28.77 5.10
C LYS A 139 15.90 30.29 5.40
N ASN A 140 14.84 30.80 6.03
CA ASN A 140 14.71 32.22 6.36
C ASN A 140 14.95 32.58 7.83
N TYR A 141 15.16 31.61 8.74
CA TYR A 141 15.44 31.94 10.14
C TYR A 141 16.92 32.25 10.43
N SER A 142 17.86 31.70 9.66
CA SER A 142 19.29 31.90 9.93
C SER A 142 19.91 33.18 9.34
N LYS A 143 19.11 34.07 8.74
CA LYS A 143 19.62 35.35 8.19
C LYS A 143 19.32 36.57 9.06
N ASP A 144 18.34 36.48 9.95
CA ASP A 144 17.96 37.60 10.81
C ASP A 144 18.73 37.61 12.14
N ASP A 145 19.14 36.43 12.65
CA ASP A 145 19.91 36.33 13.91
C ASP A 145 21.36 36.85 13.77
N ASP A 146 21.96 36.74 12.57
CA ASP A 146 23.32 37.26 12.28
C ASP A 146 23.38 38.79 12.13
N GLN A 147 22.24 39.48 12.01
CA GLN A 147 22.19 40.95 11.92
C GLN A 147 21.93 41.64 13.26
N ILE A 148 21.49 40.91 14.28
CA ILE A 148 21.23 41.46 15.61
C ILE A 148 22.52 41.53 16.46
N GLU A 149 23.50 40.65 16.22
CA GLU A 149 24.79 40.68 16.93
C GLU A 149 25.78 41.76 16.43
N LYS A 150 25.41 42.54 15.40
CA LYS A 150 26.26 43.62 14.85
C LYS A 150 25.67 45.02 14.99
N GLY A 151 24.60 45.18 15.78
CA GLY A 151 23.95 46.46 16.10
C GLY A 151 24.47 47.09 17.38
#